data_AF-A0A7Y5QAV6-F1
#
_entry.id   AF-A0A7Y5QAV6-F1
#
_cell.length_a   1.000
_cell.length_b   1.000
_cell.length_c   1.000
_cell.angle_alpha   90.00
_cell.angle_beta   90.00
_cell.angle_gamma   90.00
#
_symmetry.space_group_name_H-M   'P 1'
#
loop_
_entity.id
_entity.type
_entity.pdbx_description
1 polymer ?
#
loop_
_entity_poly.entity_id
_entity_poly.type
_entity_poly.pdbx_seq_one_letter_code
_entity_poly.pdbx_strand_id
1 'polypeptide(L)'
;MQSLYAELEAAMEMELVVKVLDILIDIAEIDTKLNNTTSAVEILALALEYPMRGTTFERALAYFSNLECQVCSSVVQDARALAQEITLEEMVARILSCANAKDVE
;
A
#
# COMPACT_ATOMS: atom_id res chain seq x y z
N MET A 1 13.57 -1.70 -5.18
CA MET A 1 12.22 -2.30 -5.32
C MET A 1 12.24 -3.78 -4.97
N GLN A 2 13.03 -4.64 -5.62
CA GLN A 2 13.08 -6.08 -5.28
C GLN A 2 13.38 -6.39 -3.79
N SER A 3 14.28 -5.64 -3.14
CA SER A 3 14.56 -5.82 -1.69
C SER A 3 13.34 -5.54 -0.80
N LEU A 4 12.49 -4.56 -1.16
CA LEU A 4 11.30 -4.22 -0.36
C LEU A 4 10.22 -5.29 -0.47
N TYR A 5 10.06 -5.90 -1.65
CA TYR A 5 9.11 -6.98 -1.85
C TYR A 5 9.52 -8.26 -1.12
N ALA A 6 10.81 -8.60 -1.12
CA ALA A 6 11.33 -9.71 -0.33
C ALA A 6 11.19 -9.46 1.19
N GLU A 7 11.41 -8.22 1.64
CA GLU A 7 11.18 -7.85 3.03
C GLU A 7 9.71 -7.85 3.43
N LEU A 8 8.80 -7.49 2.51
CA LEU A 8 7.36 -7.54 2.72
C LEU A 8 6.89 -8.99 2.89
N GLU A 9 7.36 -9.89 2.01
CA GLU A 9 7.08 -11.32 2.06
C GLU A 9 7.58 -11.93 3.38
N ALA A 10 8.84 -11.66 3.74
CA ALA A 10 9.40 -12.14 5.01
C ALA A 10 8.67 -11.56 6.24
N ALA A 11 8.26 -10.29 6.20
CA ALA A 11 7.51 -9.66 7.28
C ALA A 11 6.11 -10.27 7.44
N MET A 12 5.46 -10.66 6.34
CA MET A 12 4.19 -11.38 6.35
C MET A 12 4.34 -12.79 6.90
N GLU A 13 5.35 -13.55 6.45
CA GLU A 13 5.62 -14.91 6.97
C GLU A 13 5.92 -14.92 8.47
N MET A 14 6.52 -13.85 8.98
CA MET A 14 6.80 -13.65 10.41
C MET A 14 5.65 -12.98 11.18
N GLU A 15 4.50 -12.74 10.54
CA GLU A 15 3.31 -12.09 11.12
C GLU A 15 3.61 -10.71 11.75
N LEU A 16 4.62 -10.01 11.21
CA LEU A 16 5.08 -8.70 11.71
C LEU A 16 4.23 -7.57 11.11
N VAL A 17 2.95 -7.52 11.46
CA VAL A 17 1.95 -6.59 10.89
C VAL A 17 2.43 -5.13 10.88
N VAL A 18 3.07 -4.67 11.95
CA VAL A 18 3.58 -3.28 12.03
C VAL A 18 4.65 -3.02 10.96
N LYS A 19 5.54 -3.99 10.72
CA LYS A 19 6.59 -3.88 9.70
C LYS A 19 5.99 -3.98 8.29
N VAL A 20 4.98 -4.82 8.11
CA VAL A 20 4.22 -4.91 6.85
C VAL A 20 3.61 -3.55 6.50
N LEU A 21 2.94 -2.90 7.44
CA LEU A 21 2.34 -1.58 7.24
C LEU A 21 3.39 -0.50 6.92
N ASP A 22 4.52 -0.50 7.62
CA ASP A 22 5.63 0.42 7.33
C ASP A 22 6.12 0.23 5.87
N ILE A 23 6.33 -1.03 5.43
CA ILE A 23 6.79 -1.33 4.06
C ILE A 23 5.72 -0.98 3.01
N LEU A 24 4.44 -1.23 3.28
CA LEU A 24 3.34 -0.88 2.39
C LEU A 24 3.28 0.63 2.14
N ILE A 25 3.48 1.45 3.18
CA ILE A 25 3.52 2.91 3.05
C ILE A 25 4.73 3.35 2.21
N ASP A 26 5.89 2.74 2.41
CA ASP A 26 7.09 3.03 1.61
C ASP A 26 6.87 2.63 0.13
N ILE A 27 6.17 1.52 -0.15
CA ILE A 27 5.78 1.12 -1.50
C ILE A 27 4.81 2.14 -2.11
N ALA A 28 3.78 2.54 -1.37
CA ALA A 28 2.82 3.55 -1.84
C ALA A 28 3.48 4.91 -2.11
N GLU A 29 4.48 5.28 -1.33
CA GLU A 29 5.29 6.49 -1.55
C GLU A 29 6.08 6.38 -2.87
N ILE A 30 6.69 5.23 -3.15
CA ILE A 30 7.39 4.98 -4.41
C ILE A 30 6.41 5.00 -5.58
N ASP A 31 5.26 4.34 -5.47
CA ASP A 31 4.23 4.33 -6.51
C ASP A 31 3.69 5.73 -6.81
N THR A 32 3.52 6.56 -5.77
CA THR A 32 3.16 7.98 -5.93
C THR A 32 4.22 8.72 -6.73
N LYS A 33 5.51 8.50 -6.46
CA LYS A 33 6.62 9.12 -7.21
C LYS A 33 6.72 8.63 -8.66
N LEU A 34 6.24 7.42 -8.94
CA LEU A 34 6.19 6.82 -10.27
C LEU A 34 4.88 7.14 -11.02
N ASN A 35 4.04 8.04 -10.50
CA ASN A 35 2.69 8.35 -11.02
C ASN A 35 1.71 7.16 -11.05
N ASN A 36 2.00 6.08 -10.31
CA ASN A 36 1.07 4.96 -10.10
C ASN A 36 0.08 5.30 -8.97
N THR A 37 -0.65 6.40 -9.12
CA THR A 37 -1.46 6.99 -8.04
C THR A 37 -2.62 6.09 -7.62
N THR A 38 -3.20 5.30 -8.52
CA THR A 38 -4.27 4.33 -8.19
C THR A 38 -3.79 3.27 -7.20
N SER A 39 -2.66 2.61 -7.49
CA SER A 39 -2.05 1.59 -6.62
C SER A 39 -1.70 2.19 -5.25
N ALA A 40 -1.10 3.38 -5.24
CA ALA A 40 -0.76 4.06 -4.00
C ALA A 40 -1.99 4.37 -3.13
N VAL A 41 -3.11 4.81 -3.73
CA VAL A 41 -4.35 5.10 -3.00
C VAL A 41 -4.96 3.82 -2.43
N GLU A 42 -4.98 2.72 -3.18
CA GLU A 42 -5.47 1.42 -2.69
C GLU A 42 -4.67 0.92 -1.48
N ILE A 43 -3.34 0.97 -1.57
CA ILE A 43 -2.45 0.54 -0.49
C ILE A 43 -2.64 1.39 0.76
N LEU A 44 -2.70 2.72 0.60
CA LEU A 44 -2.86 3.65 1.72
C LEU A 44 -4.26 3.58 2.33
N ALA A 45 -5.31 3.39 1.53
CA ALA A 45 -6.67 3.19 2.02
C ALA A 45 -6.74 1.96 2.93
N LEU A 46 -6.15 0.84 2.51
CA LEU A 46 -6.09 -0.36 3.32
C LEU A 46 -5.24 -0.15 4.58
N ALA A 47 -4.03 0.41 4.44
CA ALA A 47 -3.13 0.60 5.57
C ALA A 47 -3.77 1.43 6.70
N LEU A 48 -4.58 2.45 6.35
CA LEU A 48 -5.28 3.30 7.31
C LEU A 48 -6.37 2.59 8.12
N GLU A 49 -6.86 1.44 7.68
CA GLU A 49 -7.83 0.61 8.44
C GLU A 49 -7.15 -0.18 9.58
N TYR A 50 -5.82 -0.30 9.58
CA TYR A 50 -5.07 -1.07 10.57
C TYR A 50 -4.43 -0.17 11.65
N PRO A 51 -4.32 -0.66 12.89
CA PRO A 51 -3.65 0.07 13.96
C PRO A 51 -2.14 0.20 13.67
N MET A 52 -1.68 1.44 13.56
CA MET A 52 -0.29 1.79 13.28
C MET A 52 0.32 2.65 14.40
N ARG A 53 1.65 2.80 14.38
CA ARG A 53 2.33 3.80 15.22
C ARG A 53 1.93 5.21 14.76
N GLY A 54 1.80 6.15 15.69
CA GLY A 54 1.33 7.52 15.38
C GLY A 54 2.11 8.19 14.25
N THR A 55 3.43 8.07 14.23
CA THR A 55 4.29 8.63 13.16
C THR A 55 4.05 8.01 11.79
N THR A 56 3.80 6.69 11.76
CA THR A 56 3.52 5.94 10.53
C THR A 56 2.13 6.31 10.00
N PHE A 57 1.15 6.41 10.90
CA PHE A 57 -0.21 6.84 10.57
C PHE A 57 -0.24 8.27 10.01
N GLU A 58 0.47 9.22 10.64
CA GLU A 58 0.57 10.60 10.16
C GLU A 58 1.18 10.67 8.76
N ARG A 59 2.24 9.89 8.48
CA ARG A 59 2.81 9.76 7.13
C ARG A 59 1.77 9.24 6.14
N ALA A 60 1.13 8.11 6.44
CA ALA A 60 0.15 7.48 5.56
C ALA A 60 -1.01 8.44 5.23
N LEU A 61 -1.53 9.12 6.26
CA LEU A 61 -2.62 10.09 6.11
C LEU A 61 -2.20 11.27 5.24
N ALA A 62 -0.99 11.81 5.43
CA ALA A 62 -0.48 12.91 4.63
C ALA A 62 -0.37 12.55 3.14
N TYR A 63 0.14 11.36 2.82
CA TYR A 63 0.19 10.89 1.43
C TYR A 63 -1.20 10.65 0.86
N PHE A 64 -2.09 10.02 1.64
CA PHE A 64 -3.44 9.71 1.21
C PHE A 64 -4.24 10.98 0.90
N SER A 65 -4.22 11.98 1.79
CA SER A 65 -4.89 13.27 1.55
C SER A 65 -4.29 14.06 0.38
N ASN A 66 -2.99 13.92 0.13
CA ASN A 66 -2.37 14.51 -1.06
C ASN A 66 -2.88 13.83 -2.34
N LEU A 67 -2.94 12.50 -2.33
CA LEU A 67 -3.47 11.73 -3.45
C LEU A 67 -4.97 11.97 -3.68
N GLU A 68 -5.78 12.12 -2.63
CA GLU A 68 -7.21 12.47 -2.75
C GLU A 68 -7.43 13.77 -3.54
N CYS A 69 -6.47 14.71 -3.51
CA CYS A 69 -6.52 15.92 -4.33
C CYS A 69 -6.09 15.71 -5.79
N GLN A 70 -5.32 14.65 -6.07
CA GLN A 70 -4.75 14.36 -7.39
C GLN A 70 -5.56 13.35 -8.19
N VAL A 71 -6.20 12.40 -7.52
CA VAL A 71 -7.01 11.35 -8.15
C VAL A 71 -8.50 11.72 -8.18
N CYS A 72 -9.24 11.12 -9.11
CA CYS A 72 -10.69 11.27 -9.14
C CYS A 72 -11.33 10.67 -7.88
N SER A 73 -12.40 11.30 -7.40
CA SER A 73 -13.14 10.84 -6.21
C SER A 73 -13.65 9.40 -6.31
N SER A 74 -13.94 8.91 -7.52
CA SER A 74 -14.33 7.52 -7.76
C SER A 74 -13.22 6.55 -7.39
N VAL A 75 -11.96 6.85 -7.72
CA VAL A 75 -10.81 5.99 -7.42
C VAL A 75 -10.62 5.86 -5.90
N VAL A 76 -10.83 6.95 -5.17
CA VAL A 76 -10.76 6.95 -3.70
C VAL A 76 -11.89 6.10 -3.10
N GLN A 77 -13.10 6.20 -3.65
CA GLN A 77 -14.23 5.40 -3.20
C GLN A 77 -14.01 3.92 -3.47
N ASP A 78 -13.52 3.58 -4.66
CA ASP A 78 -13.20 2.21 -5.05
C ASP A 78 -12.10 1.63 -4.15
N ALA A 79 -11.05 2.40 -3.87
CA ALA A 79 -9.98 2.00 -2.97
C ALA A 79 -10.47 1.77 -1.52
N ARG A 80 -11.39 2.60 -1.02
CA ARG A 80 -12.00 2.41 0.30
C ARG A 80 -12.92 1.19 0.34
N ALA A 81 -13.70 0.95 -0.72
CA ALA A 81 -14.52 -0.24 -0.84
C ALA A 81 -13.64 -1.49 -0.87
N LEU A 82 -12.57 -1.46 -1.67
CA LEU A 82 -11.59 -2.53 -1.75
C LEU A 82 -10.97 -2.81 -0.38
N ALA A 83 -10.58 -1.77 0.36
CA ALA A 83 -10.00 -1.91 1.70
C ALA A 83 -10.92 -2.62 2.71
N GLN A 84 -12.23 -2.58 2.49
CA GLN A 84 -13.21 -3.31 3.30
C GLN A 84 -13.47 -4.74 2.82
N GLU A 85 -13.15 -5.04 1.57
CA GLU A 85 -13.38 -6.34 0.94
C GLU A 85 -12.17 -7.28 1.04
N ILE A 86 -10.95 -6.74 1.03
CA ILE A 86 -9.72 -7.54 1.00
C ILE A 86 -8.93 -7.42 2.31
N THR A 87 -8.23 -8.51 2.62
CA THR A 87 -7.33 -8.58 3.77
C THR A 87 -5.95 -8.01 3.44
N LEU A 88 -5.16 -7.75 4.49
CA LEU A 88 -3.75 -7.35 4.37
C LEU A 88 -2.94 -8.37 3.55
N GLU A 89 -3.19 -9.65 3.77
CA GLU A 89 -2.55 -10.77 3.06
C GLU A 89 -2.83 -10.72 1.55
N GLU A 90 -4.10 -10.55 1.18
CA GLU A 90 -4.51 -10.46 -0.22
C GLU A 90 -3.92 -9.24 -0.92
N MET A 91 -3.84 -8.09 -0.23
CA MET A 91 -3.19 -6.90 -0.77
C MET A 91 -1.70 -7.15 -1.02
N VAL A 92 -0.99 -7.75 -0.06
CA VAL A 92 0.43 -8.08 -0.23
C VAL A 92 0.61 -9.05 -1.39
N ALA A 93 -0.22 -10.09 -1.51
CA ALA A 93 -0.16 -11.03 -2.62
C ALA A 93 -0.36 -10.35 -3.98
N ARG A 94 -1.28 -9.38 -4.08
CA ARG A 94 -1.49 -8.58 -5.30
C ARG A 94 -0.26 -7.73 -5.66
N ILE A 95 0.33 -7.05 -4.67
CA ILE A 95 1.53 -6.23 -4.87
C ILE A 95 2.70 -7.10 -5.35
N LEU A 96 2.94 -8.25 -4.70
CA LEU A 96 4.01 -9.18 -5.08
C LEU A 96 3.78 -9.76 -6.48
N SER A 97 2.53 -10.07 -6.82
CA SER A 97 2.17 -10.56 -8.17
C SER A 97 2.43 -9.50 -9.25
N CYS A 98 2.09 -8.24 -8.99
CA CYS A 98 2.41 -7.13 -9.90
C CYS A 98 3.91 -6.85 -10.01
N ALA A 99 4.68 -7.03 -8.93
CA ALA A 99 6.13 -6.88 -8.96
C ALA A 99 6.78 -7.95 -9.85
N ASN A 100 6.39 -9.22 -9.68
CA ASN A 100 6.89 -10.33 -10.51
C ASN A 100 6.50 -10.20 -11.98
N ALA A 101 5.34 -9.60 -12.29
CA ALA A 101 4.94 -9.33 -13.67
C ALA A 101 5.84 -8.27 -14.34
N LYS A 102 6.36 -7.29 -13.59
CA LYS A 102 7.22 -6.22 -14.10
C LYS A 102 8.68 -6.65 -14.37
N ASP A 103 9.09 -7.83 -13.89
CA ASP A 103 10.43 -8.40 -14.13
C ASP A 103 10.49 -9.26 -15.43
N VAL A 104 9.37 -9.43 -16.15
CA VAL A 104 9.26 -10.28 -17.35
C VAL A 104 9.20 -9.47 -18.67
N GLU A 105 9.20 -8.14 -18.62
CA GLU A 105 9.19 -7.26 -19.81
C GLU A 105 10.51 -6.50 -20.02
#